data_AF-A0A4P7H9L9-F1
#
_entry.id   AF-A0A4P7H9L9-F1
#
_cell.length_a   1.000
_cell.length_b   1.000
_cell.length_c   1.000
_cell.angle_alpha   90.00
_cell.angle_beta   90.00
_cell.angle_gamma   90.00
#
_symmetry.space_group_name_H-M   'P 1'
#
loop_
_entity.id
_entity.type
_entity.pdbx_description
1 polymer ?
#
loop_
_entity_poly.entity_id
_entity_poly.type
_entity_poly.pdbx_seq_one_letter_code
_entity_poly.pdbx_strand_id
1 'polypeptide(L)'
;MTPDAAAALADRLTAAADSLADTAQAANYRAKATELRREYQITESTAATSTPDTASTKARTNFHEGKPRMTVKTAGPRVARRSRATAKTMHAAMNPKIKPAFAGSDPIGTEVSGFIIRIEEEQEKDWVTKKPAFDRRTGAPMMVPVLILQTDGTTRRVGPGLRKLWMRSGIRDAILEAILDVGAREPAVDAFLRISFSSVGAPANVNFRPPKYYTATYTPPETCGTTAEPIATQSSTTGEGE
;
A
#
# COMPACT_ATOMS: atom_id res chain seq x y z
N MET A 1 2.02 -16.02 -22.68
CA MET A 1 1.32 -17.00 -21.82
C MET A 1 1.69 -18.38 -22.35
N THR A 2 1.99 -19.37 -21.51
CA THR A 2 2.26 -20.73 -22.01
C THR A 2 0.94 -21.41 -22.41
N PRO A 3 0.93 -22.37 -23.35
CA PRO A 3 -0.29 -23.11 -23.72
C PRO A 3 -0.99 -23.74 -22.50
N ASP A 4 -0.20 -24.27 -21.56
CA ASP A 4 -0.69 -24.86 -20.30
C ASP A 4 -1.39 -23.83 -19.39
N ALA A 5 -0.80 -22.64 -19.24
CA ALA A 5 -1.45 -21.55 -18.49
C ALA A 5 -2.73 -21.06 -19.18
N ALA A 6 -2.76 -21.04 -20.51
CA ALA A 6 -3.94 -20.66 -21.30
C ALA A 6 -5.07 -21.69 -21.16
N ALA A 7 -4.74 -22.98 -21.12
CA ALA A 7 -5.71 -24.06 -20.85
C ALA A 7 -6.33 -23.90 -19.45
N ALA A 8 -5.50 -23.73 -18.41
CA ALA A 8 -5.98 -23.53 -17.05
C ALA A 8 -6.87 -22.28 -16.90
N LEU A 9 -6.60 -21.22 -17.66
CA LEU A 9 -7.44 -20.02 -17.66
C LEU A 9 -8.77 -20.26 -18.40
N ALA A 10 -8.76 -20.95 -19.53
CA ALA A 10 -9.97 -21.30 -20.27
C ALA A 10 -10.91 -22.19 -19.43
N ASP A 11 -10.35 -23.14 -18.67
CA ASP A 11 -11.13 -24.01 -17.78
C ASP A 11 -11.76 -23.22 -16.62
N ARG A 12 -11.00 -22.29 -16.02
CA ARG A 12 -11.55 -21.39 -14.99
C ARG A 12 -12.67 -20.49 -15.52
N LEU A 13 -12.54 -19.98 -16.75
CA LEU A 13 -13.57 -19.15 -17.38
C LEU A 13 -14.83 -19.97 -17.69
N THR A 14 -14.67 -21.23 -18.08
CA THR A 14 -15.79 -22.15 -18.31
C THR A 14 -16.50 -22.46 -16.99
N ALA A 15 -15.76 -22.81 -15.93
CA ALA A 15 -16.34 -23.06 -14.61
C ALA A 15 -17.04 -21.81 -14.03
N ALA A 16 -16.46 -20.62 -14.23
CA ALA A 16 -17.08 -19.36 -13.84
C ALA A 16 -18.39 -19.10 -14.62
N ALA A 17 -18.42 -19.39 -15.92
CA ALA A 17 -19.64 -19.29 -16.71
C ALA A 17 -20.74 -20.24 -16.22
N ASP A 18 -20.40 -21.47 -15.86
CA ASP A 18 -21.37 -22.47 -15.40
C ASP A 18 -21.99 -22.08 -14.04
N SER A 19 -21.21 -21.41 -13.17
CA SER A 19 -21.73 -20.84 -11.92
C SER A 19 -22.67 -19.64 -12.10
N LEU A 20 -22.63 -18.96 -13.26
CA LEU A 20 -23.35 -17.72 -13.52
C LEU A 20 -24.65 -17.91 -14.31
N ALA A 21 -25.06 -19.16 -14.58
CA ALA A 21 -26.24 -19.53 -15.37
C ALA A 21 -26.32 -18.79 -16.74
N ASP A 22 -27.47 -18.78 -17.43
CA ASP A 22 -27.63 -18.17 -18.76
C ASP A 22 -27.71 -16.62 -18.73
N THR A 23 -26.76 -16.01 -18.03
CA THR A 23 -26.56 -14.56 -18.04
C THR A 23 -25.68 -14.15 -19.22
N ALA A 24 -25.83 -12.90 -19.68
CA ALA A 24 -24.97 -12.33 -20.72
C ALA A 24 -23.47 -12.37 -20.33
N GLN A 25 -23.18 -12.36 -19.03
CA GLN A 25 -21.83 -12.47 -18.51
C GLN A 25 -21.24 -13.89 -18.65
N ALA A 26 -22.05 -14.94 -18.46
CA ALA A 26 -21.64 -16.31 -18.73
C ALA A 26 -21.32 -16.54 -20.22
N ALA A 27 -22.12 -15.94 -21.12
CA ALA A 27 -21.84 -15.98 -22.56
C ALA A 27 -20.49 -15.35 -22.92
N ASN A 28 -20.16 -14.21 -22.30
CA ASN A 28 -18.86 -13.54 -22.49
C ASN A 28 -17.69 -14.40 -21.99
N TYR A 29 -17.85 -15.10 -20.87
CA TYR A 29 -16.81 -15.99 -20.35
C TYR A 29 -16.61 -17.24 -21.21
N ARG A 30 -17.69 -17.84 -21.70
CA ARG A 30 -17.61 -18.95 -22.67
C ARG A 30 -16.94 -18.52 -23.97
N ALA A 31 -17.30 -17.36 -24.50
CA ALA A 31 -16.66 -16.80 -25.70
C ALA A 31 -15.15 -16.60 -25.51
N LYS A 32 -14.73 -16.07 -24.35
CA LYS A 32 -13.32 -15.85 -24.04
C LYS A 32 -12.54 -17.15 -23.84
N ALA A 33 -13.15 -18.17 -23.23
CA ALA A 33 -12.55 -19.49 -23.10
C ALA A 33 -12.28 -20.14 -24.47
N THR A 34 -13.24 -20.05 -25.40
CA THR A 34 -13.10 -20.57 -26.77
C THR A 34 -12.02 -19.83 -27.56
N GLU A 35 -11.93 -18.50 -27.40
CA GLU A 35 -10.89 -17.68 -28.04
C GLU A 35 -9.49 -18.11 -27.57
N LEU A 36 -9.29 -18.31 -26.26
CA LEU A 36 -8.02 -18.77 -25.70
C LEU A 36 -7.64 -20.17 -26.19
N ARG A 37 -8.60 -21.10 -26.26
CA ARG A 37 -8.33 -22.45 -26.79
C ARG A 37 -7.93 -22.40 -28.27
N ARG A 38 -8.55 -21.52 -29.07
CA ARG A 38 -8.22 -21.33 -30.48
C ARG A 38 -6.84 -20.68 -30.70
N GLU A 39 -6.55 -19.61 -29.95
CA GLU A 39 -5.29 -18.86 -30.08
C GLU A 39 -4.07 -19.72 -29.73
N TYR A 40 -4.18 -20.56 -28.70
CA TYR A 40 -3.09 -21.40 -28.23
C TYR A 40 -3.13 -22.84 -28.77
N GLN A 41 -3.99 -23.11 -29.76
CA GLN A 41 -4.15 -24.43 -30.39
C GLN A 41 -4.32 -25.57 -29.37
N ILE A 42 -5.08 -25.30 -28.31
CA ILE A 42 -5.33 -26.26 -27.22
C ILE A 42 -6.42 -27.21 -27.68
N THR A 43 -6.05 -28.45 -28.02
CA THR A 43 -6.99 -29.55 -28.22
C THR A 43 -7.59 -29.97 -26.88
N GLU A 44 -8.91 -30.13 -26.81
CA GLU A 44 -9.61 -30.56 -25.61
C GLU A 44 -9.06 -31.91 -25.13
N SER A 45 -8.32 -31.89 -24.02
CA SER A 45 -7.87 -33.11 -23.36
C SER A 45 -9.00 -33.60 -22.46
N THR A 46 -9.83 -34.50 -22.99
CA THR A 46 -10.71 -35.33 -22.16
C THR A 46 -9.84 -36.14 -21.19
N ALA A 47 -10.20 -36.05 -19.92
CA ALA A 47 -9.49 -36.58 -18.76
C ALA A 47 -8.92 -38.01 -18.90
N ALA A 48 -7.69 -38.21 -18.44
CA ALA A 48 -7.23 -39.50 -17.92
C ALA A 48 -6.09 -39.30 -16.90
N THR A 49 -6.39 -39.71 -15.67
CA THR A 49 -5.50 -40.14 -14.59
C THR A 49 -4.25 -40.87 -15.06
N SER A 50 -3.05 -40.45 -14.58
CA SER A 50 -2.03 -41.32 -13.96
C SER A 50 -0.65 -40.64 -13.88
N THR A 51 -0.11 -40.49 -12.67
CA THR A 51 1.31 -40.74 -12.34
C THR A 51 1.42 -42.26 -12.10
N PRO A 52 2.57 -42.98 -12.24
CA PRO A 52 3.96 -42.51 -12.22
C PRO A 52 4.92 -43.19 -13.24
N ASP A 53 6.20 -42.87 -13.07
CA ASP A 53 7.38 -43.73 -13.22
C ASP A 53 8.34 -43.63 -14.44
N THR A 54 9.60 -43.44 -14.03
CA THR A 54 10.84 -44.11 -14.48
C THR A 54 11.53 -43.70 -15.80
N ALA A 55 12.71 -43.10 -15.59
CA ALA A 55 14.00 -43.24 -16.28
C ALA A 55 14.03 -43.63 -17.77
N SER A 56 14.79 -42.86 -18.57
CA SER A 56 16.04 -43.32 -19.21
C SER A 56 16.53 -42.32 -20.25
N THR A 57 17.78 -41.87 -20.06
CA THR A 57 18.86 -41.79 -21.05
C THR A 57 18.49 -41.52 -22.52
N LYS A 58 18.96 -40.38 -23.05
CA LYS A 58 19.93 -40.39 -24.17
C LYS A 58 20.52 -39.02 -24.46
N ALA A 59 21.84 -39.04 -24.50
CA ALA A 59 22.72 -38.00 -24.98
C ALA A 59 22.34 -37.49 -26.37
N ARG A 60 22.55 -36.19 -26.60
CA ARG A 60 23.03 -35.71 -27.89
C ARG A 60 23.80 -34.41 -27.72
N THR A 61 25.11 -34.58 -27.80
CA THR A 61 26.13 -33.58 -28.10
C THR A 61 25.75 -32.79 -29.35
N ASN A 62 25.77 -31.46 -29.26
CA ASN A 62 26.00 -30.60 -30.41
C ASN A 62 27.08 -29.57 -30.02
N PHE A 63 28.32 -29.97 -30.29
CA PHE A 63 29.45 -29.07 -30.47
C PHE A 63 29.14 -28.15 -31.66
N HIS A 64 29.15 -26.85 -31.45
CA HIS A 64 29.35 -25.86 -32.51
C HIS A 64 30.47 -24.94 -32.06
N GLU A 65 31.66 -25.18 -32.62
CA GLU A 65 32.83 -24.31 -32.52
C GLU A 65 32.55 -23.01 -33.29
N GLY A 66 32.06 -22.00 -32.57
CA GLY A 66 32.02 -20.63 -33.05
C GLY A 66 32.73 -19.74 -32.04
N LYS A 67 34.03 -19.48 -32.25
CA LYS A 67 34.83 -18.58 -31.40
C LYS A 67 34.19 -17.17 -31.39
N PRO A 68 33.73 -16.61 -30.26
CA PRO A 68 33.48 -15.19 -30.19
C PRO A 68 34.82 -14.46 -30.03
N ARG A 69 35.19 -13.70 -31.06
CA ARG A 69 36.31 -12.75 -31.06
C ARG A 69 36.12 -11.78 -29.89
N MET A 70 36.83 -12.02 -28.78
CA MET A 70 36.87 -11.09 -27.64
C MET A 70 37.47 -9.77 -28.10
N THR A 71 36.60 -8.79 -28.32
CA THR A 71 37.02 -7.40 -28.48
C THR A 71 37.17 -6.84 -27.07
N VAL A 72 38.40 -6.88 -26.53
CA VAL A 72 38.73 -6.23 -25.27
C VAL A 72 38.59 -4.73 -25.49
N LYS A 73 37.43 -4.17 -25.16
CA LYS A 73 37.28 -2.72 -25.03
C LYS A 73 38.04 -2.31 -23.77
N THR A 74 39.27 -1.85 -23.95
CA THR A 74 40.04 -1.21 -22.89
C THR A 74 39.24 0.00 -22.39
N ALA A 75 38.53 -0.17 -21.28
CA ALA A 75 37.89 0.93 -20.57
C ALA A 75 39.00 1.76 -19.94
N GLY A 76 39.41 2.84 -20.61
CA GLY A 76 40.28 3.84 -20.01
C GLY A 76 39.68 4.37 -18.70
N PRO A 77 40.52 4.86 -17.77
CA PRO A 77 40.04 5.34 -16.48
C PRO A 77 39.00 6.43 -16.70
N ARG A 78 37.75 6.12 -16.36
CA ARG A 78 36.62 7.03 -16.47
C ARG A 78 36.79 8.05 -15.35
N VAL A 79 37.57 9.11 -15.61
CA VAL A 79 37.68 10.26 -14.70
C VAL A 79 36.26 10.75 -14.50
N ALA A 80 35.70 10.53 -13.30
CA ALA A 80 34.36 10.96 -12.96
C ALA A 80 34.34 12.49 -13.08
N ARG A 81 33.82 13.00 -14.20
CA ARG A 81 33.56 14.42 -14.37
C ARG A 81 32.63 14.80 -13.21
N ARG A 82 33.14 15.56 -12.24
CA ARG A 82 32.36 16.10 -11.14
C ARG A 82 31.27 16.96 -11.78
N SER A 83 30.07 16.41 -11.95
CA SER A 83 28.95 17.17 -12.44
C SER A 83 28.63 18.22 -11.39
N ARG A 84 28.53 19.49 -11.84
CA ARG A 84 28.14 20.58 -10.95
C ARG A 84 26.78 20.25 -10.37
N ALA A 85 26.60 20.41 -9.06
CA ALA A 85 25.30 20.24 -8.43
C ALA A 85 24.31 21.17 -9.13
N THR A 86 23.29 20.58 -9.75
CA THR A 86 22.18 21.31 -10.37
C THR A 86 21.19 21.74 -9.29
N ALA A 87 20.36 22.75 -9.59
CA ALA A 87 19.27 23.16 -8.71
C ALA A 87 18.35 21.99 -8.33
N LYS A 88 18.15 21.03 -9.24
CA LYS A 88 17.40 19.79 -8.99
C LYS A 88 18.07 18.89 -7.95
N THR A 89 19.39 18.73 -7.99
CA THR A 89 20.12 17.97 -6.97
C THR A 89 20.16 18.67 -5.63
N MET A 90 20.20 20.01 -5.60
CA MET A 90 20.07 20.77 -4.34
C MET A 90 18.66 20.66 -3.75
N HIS A 91 17.63 20.80 -4.57
CA HIS A 91 16.24 20.60 -4.14
C HIS A 91 16.01 19.19 -3.59
N ALA A 92 16.55 18.16 -4.24
CA ALA A 92 16.47 16.77 -3.77
C ALA A 92 17.26 16.50 -2.48
N ALA A 93 18.31 17.29 -2.20
CA ALA A 93 19.07 17.19 -0.94
C ALA A 93 18.38 17.93 0.21
N MET A 94 17.71 19.04 -0.09
CA MET A 94 16.99 19.85 0.90
C MET A 94 15.61 19.30 1.26
N ASN A 95 15.04 18.44 0.40
CA ASN A 95 13.74 17.82 0.65
C ASN A 95 13.94 16.36 1.10
N PRO A 96 13.74 16.02 2.38
CA PRO A 96 13.98 14.67 2.87
C PRO A 96 13.05 13.69 2.13
N LYS A 97 13.60 12.54 1.71
CA LYS A 97 12.81 11.48 1.09
C LYS A 97 11.96 10.78 2.15
N ILE A 98 10.74 11.28 2.35
CA ILE A 98 9.78 10.67 3.26
C ILE A 98 9.15 9.45 2.58
N LYS A 99 9.26 8.28 3.22
CA LYS A 99 8.71 7.02 2.70
C LYS A 99 7.31 6.77 3.26
N PRO A 100 6.43 6.01 2.60
CA PRO A 100 5.20 5.56 3.26
C PRO A 100 5.52 4.71 4.50
N ALA A 101 4.67 4.81 5.52
CA ALA A 101 4.71 3.97 6.72
C ALA A 101 4.37 2.52 6.37
N PHE A 102 3.28 2.31 5.64
CA PHE A 102 2.87 1.01 5.12
C PHE A 102 2.88 0.99 3.59
N ALA A 103 3.44 -0.07 3.01
CA ALA A 103 3.27 -0.41 1.61
C ALA A 103 2.00 -1.24 1.37
N GLY A 104 1.51 -1.21 0.13
CA GLY A 104 0.35 -2.01 -0.26
C GLY A 104 0.56 -3.52 -0.09
N SER A 105 1.81 -3.98 -0.15
CA SER A 105 2.23 -5.38 -0.09
C SER A 105 2.68 -5.86 1.30
N ASP A 106 2.56 -5.03 2.33
CA ASP A 106 3.03 -5.42 3.67
C ASP A 106 2.21 -6.59 4.24
N PRO A 107 2.89 -7.59 4.84
CA PRO A 107 2.23 -8.75 5.44
C PRO A 107 1.52 -8.40 6.74
N ILE A 108 0.51 -9.19 7.10
CA ILE A 108 -0.17 -9.11 8.40
C ILE A 108 0.87 -9.24 9.52
N GLY A 109 0.72 -8.44 10.57
CA GLY A 109 1.68 -8.31 11.66
C GLY A 109 2.77 -7.25 11.45
N THR A 110 2.81 -6.58 10.29
CA THR A 110 3.72 -5.45 10.08
C THR A 110 3.39 -4.34 11.07
N GLU A 111 4.41 -3.88 11.78
CA GLU A 111 4.31 -2.85 12.80
C GLU A 111 5.17 -1.64 12.43
N VAL A 112 4.62 -0.45 12.66
CA VAL A 112 5.34 0.82 12.52
C VAL A 112 5.14 1.61 13.81
N SER A 113 6.23 2.02 14.43
CA SER A 113 6.22 2.85 15.63
C SER A 113 7.13 4.07 15.47
N GLY A 114 6.73 5.22 16.00
CA GLY A 114 7.55 6.42 15.97
C GLY A 114 6.87 7.63 16.60
N PHE A 115 7.62 8.73 16.68
CA PHE A 115 7.11 10.00 17.17
C PHE A 115 6.41 10.79 16.07
N ILE A 116 5.28 11.43 16.37
CA ILE A 116 4.58 12.33 15.46
C ILE A 116 5.34 13.66 15.41
N ILE A 117 6.02 13.95 14.31
CA ILE A 117 6.82 15.17 14.17
C ILE A 117 6.02 16.32 13.56
N ARG A 118 5.12 15.99 12.60
CA ARG A 118 4.30 16.96 11.87
C ARG A 118 2.97 16.35 11.46
N ILE A 119 2.00 17.22 11.30
CA ILE A 119 0.68 16.92 10.73
C ILE A 119 0.55 17.80 9.49
N GLU A 120 0.32 17.18 8.35
CA GLU A 120 0.18 17.84 7.05
C GLU A 120 -1.14 17.43 6.42
N GLU A 121 -1.60 18.16 5.41
CA GLU A 121 -2.74 17.76 4.59
C GLU A 121 -2.28 17.57 3.15
N GLU A 122 -2.64 16.43 2.56
CA GLU A 122 -2.36 16.14 1.16
C GLU A 122 -3.64 15.88 0.40
N GLN A 123 -3.71 16.32 -0.86
CA GLN A 123 -4.83 15.97 -1.71
C GLN A 123 -4.86 14.46 -1.95
N GLU A 124 -6.02 13.84 -1.71
CA GLU A 124 -6.26 12.45 -1.99
C GLU A 124 -6.04 12.17 -3.46
N LYS A 125 -5.44 11.02 -3.75
CA LYS A 125 -5.38 10.47 -5.10
C LYS A 125 -6.29 9.26 -5.17
N ASP A 126 -7.09 9.22 -6.22
CA ASP A 126 -7.92 8.06 -6.54
C ASP A 126 -7.00 6.84 -6.70
N TRP A 127 -7.37 5.78 -6.00
CA TRP A 127 -6.65 4.53 -6.00
C TRP A 127 -6.52 3.91 -7.41
N VAL A 128 -7.57 4.02 -8.23
CA VAL A 128 -7.65 3.40 -9.55
C VAL A 128 -6.97 4.28 -10.60
N THR A 129 -7.36 5.55 -10.67
CA THR A 129 -6.90 6.45 -11.74
C THR A 129 -5.58 7.16 -11.41
N LYS A 130 -5.14 7.12 -10.15
CA LYS A 130 -3.99 7.88 -9.61
C LYS A 130 -4.09 9.40 -9.79
N LYS A 131 -5.25 9.90 -10.20
CA LYS A 131 -5.53 11.33 -10.37
C LYS A 131 -5.93 11.95 -9.02
N PRO A 132 -5.73 13.26 -8.84
CA PRO A 132 -6.24 13.95 -7.67
C PRO A 132 -7.75 13.75 -7.58
N ALA A 133 -8.21 13.36 -6.39
CA ALA A 133 -9.60 13.07 -6.15
C ALA A 133 -10.33 14.36 -5.76
N PHE A 134 -11.53 14.50 -6.30
CA PHE A 134 -12.43 15.61 -6.04
C PHE A 134 -13.75 15.06 -5.55
N ASP A 135 -14.36 15.76 -4.60
CA ASP A 135 -15.69 15.45 -4.13
C ASP A 135 -16.68 15.60 -5.30
N ARG A 136 -17.45 14.55 -5.57
CA ARG A 136 -18.42 14.52 -6.68
C ARG A 136 -19.59 15.48 -6.46
N ARG A 137 -19.86 15.87 -5.21
CA ARG A 137 -20.97 16.76 -4.86
C ARG A 137 -20.58 18.23 -4.87
N THR A 138 -19.39 18.56 -4.38
CA THR A 138 -18.92 19.95 -4.24
C THR A 138 -17.87 20.36 -5.26
N GLY A 139 -17.24 19.40 -5.95
CA GLY A 139 -16.11 19.64 -6.86
C GLY A 139 -14.81 20.03 -6.13
N ALA A 140 -14.81 20.10 -4.80
CA ALA A 140 -13.65 20.48 -4.01
C ALA A 140 -12.60 19.35 -3.96
N PRO A 141 -11.30 19.69 -3.87
CA PRO A 141 -10.25 18.69 -3.69
C PRO A 141 -10.45 17.97 -2.35
N MET A 142 -10.45 16.64 -2.37
CA MET A 142 -10.51 15.87 -1.13
C MET A 142 -9.13 15.91 -0.46
N MET A 143 -9.06 16.51 0.72
CA MET A 143 -7.83 16.59 1.52
C MET A 143 -7.81 15.46 2.54
N VAL A 144 -6.66 14.80 2.67
CA VAL A 144 -6.44 13.72 3.64
C VAL A 144 -5.35 14.18 4.59
N PRO A 145 -5.61 14.12 5.91
CA PRO A 145 -4.59 14.43 6.88
C PRO A 145 -3.53 13.32 6.93
N VAL A 146 -2.26 13.74 6.96
CA VAL A 146 -1.06 12.92 6.89
C VAL A 146 -0.21 13.19 8.10
N LEU A 147 0.04 12.14 8.89
CA LEU A 147 0.96 12.17 10.01
C LEU A 147 2.37 11.84 9.50
N ILE A 148 3.34 12.67 9.87
CA ILE A 148 4.76 12.43 9.62
C ILE A 148 5.37 11.83 10.88
N LEU A 149 5.66 10.53 10.82
CA LEU A 149 6.27 9.76 11.89
C LEU A 149 7.79 9.72 11.73
N GLN A 150 8.52 9.72 12.84
CA GLN A 150 9.95 9.46 12.86
C GLN A 150 10.21 8.12 13.54
N THR A 151 10.64 7.13 12.76
CA THR A 151 10.85 5.75 13.23
C THR A 151 12.23 5.51 13.84
N ASP A 152 13.15 6.48 13.73
CA ASP A 152 14.52 6.36 14.27
C ASP A 152 14.58 6.50 15.81
N GLY A 153 13.42 6.56 16.50
CA GLY A 153 13.34 6.75 17.95
C GLY A 153 13.74 8.15 18.43
N THR A 154 13.90 9.10 17.51
CA THR A 154 14.23 10.50 17.81
C THR A 154 13.04 11.41 17.52
N THR A 155 12.98 12.58 18.16
CA THR A 155 12.01 13.66 17.83
C THR A 155 12.56 14.62 16.77
N ARG A 156 13.63 14.22 16.07
CA ARG A 156 14.31 15.10 15.12
C ARG A 156 13.41 15.36 13.91
N ARG A 157 13.25 16.63 13.56
CA ARG A 157 12.41 17.07 12.42
C ARG A 157 12.91 16.64 11.04
N VAL A 158 14.14 16.16 10.94
CA VAL A 158 14.80 15.72 9.70
C VAL A 158 15.58 14.44 9.96
N GLY A 159 15.43 13.45 9.09
CA GLY A 159 16.12 12.16 9.25
C GLY A 159 15.75 11.13 8.18
N PRO A 160 16.50 10.02 8.11
CA PRO A 160 16.22 8.92 7.18
C PRO A 160 14.98 8.09 7.58
N GLY A 161 14.56 8.14 8.85
CA GLY A 161 13.40 7.44 9.39
C GLY A 161 12.05 8.13 9.24
N LEU A 162 11.96 9.22 8.46
CA LEU A 162 10.70 9.90 8.25
C LEU A 162 9.74 9.03 7.43
N ARG A 163 8.55 8.79 7.99
CA ARG A 163 7.48 8.01 7.39
C ARG A 163 6.18 8.81 7.30
N LYS A 164 5.52 8.74 6.14
CA LYS A 164 4.20 9.30 5.89
C LYS A 164 3.13 8.28 6.20
N LEU A 165 2.17 8.66 7.03
CA LEU A 165 1.01 7.89 7.38
C LEU A 165 -0.25 8.66 7.01
N TRP A 166 -0.96 8.21 5.98
CA TRP A 166 -2.24 8.81 5.59
C TRP A 166 -3.36 8.27 6.48
N MET A 167 -4.12 9.17 7.13
CA MET A 167 -5.24 8.79 7.99
C MET A 167 -6.48 8.47 7.13
N ARG A 168 -6.48 7.28 6.52
CA ARG A 168 -7.61 6.74 5.75
C ARG A 168 -8.35 5.70 6.56
N SER A 169 -9.69 5.68 6.46
CA SER A 169 -10.64 4.74 7.08
C SER A 169 -10.03 3.86 8.19
N GLY A 170 -9.54 2.65 7.86
CA GLY A 170 -9.05 1.69 8.85
C GLY A 170 -7.88 2.16 9.71
N ILE A 171 -6.98 3.02 9.20
CA ILE A 171 -5.91 3.63 9.99
C ILE A 171 -6.46 4.76 10.86
N ARG A 172 -7.35 5.59 10.29
CA ARG A 172 -7.99 6.69 11.02
C ARG A 172 -8.76 6.17 12.23
N ASP A 173 -9.55 5.12 12.04
CA ASP A 173 -10.43 4.60 13.09
C ASP A 173 -9.59 3.98 14.22
N ALA A 174 -8.53 3.23 13.89
CA ALA A 174 -7.62 2.66 14.89
C ALA A 174 -6.87 3.73 15.70
N ILE A 175 -6.42 4.81 15.06
CA ILE A 175 -5.74 5.92 15.75
C ILE A 175 -6.73 6.69 16.62
N LEU A 176 -7.94 6.94 16.12
CA LEU A 176 -8.97 7.65 16.87
C LEU A 176 -9.34 6.90 18.14
N GLU A 177 -9.54 5.57 18.05
CA GLU A 177 -9.76 4.71 19.21
C GLU A 177 -8.62 4.82 20.23
N ALA A 178 -7.37 4.71 19.78
CA ALA A 178 -6.20 4.82 20.64
C ALA A 178 -6.03 6.20 21.31
N ILE A 179 -6.44 7.29 20.64
CA ILE A 179 -6.40 8.66 21.20
C ILE A 179 -7.50 8.84 22.24
N LEU A 180 -8.71 8.34 21.95
CA LEU A 180 -9.85 8.38 22.86
C LEU A 180 -9.60 7.58 24.14
N ASP A 181 -8.91 6.44 24.04
CA ASP A 181 -8.53 5.62 25.19
C ASP A 181 -7.65 6.38 26.20
N VAL A 182 -6.86 7.35 25.72
CA VAL A 182 -6.02 8.21 26.56
C VAL A 182 -6.73 9.53 26.94
N GLY A 183 -7.97 9.72 26.53
CA GLY A 183 -8.77 10.91 26.82
C GLY A 183 -8.36 12.16 26.03
N ALA A 184 -7.55 12.01 24.98
CA ALA A 184 -7.19 13.09 24.08
C ALA A 184 -8.28 13.30 22.99
N ARG A 185 -8.33 14.49 22.41
CA ARG A 185 -9.27 14.82 21.31
C ARG A 185 -8.62 14.75 19.94
N GLU A 186 -7.33 15.01 19.87
CA GLU A 186 -6.57 15.15 18.63
C GLU A 186 -5.14 14.61 18.80
N PRO A 187 -4.50 14.14 17.72
CA PRO A 187 -3.10 13.70 17.78
C PRO A 187 -2.18 14.90 18.04
N ALA A 188 -1.50 14.90 19.19
CA ALA A 188 -0.49 15.91 19.48
C ALA A 188 0.85 15.63 18.77
N VAL A 189 1.58 16.70 18.45
CA VAL A 189 2.99 16.62 18.01
C VAL A 189 3.85 16.16 19.19
N ASP A 190 4.92 15.44 18.89
CA ASP A 190 5.84 14.77 19.82
C ASP A 190 5.21 13.60 20.61
N ALA A 191 3.97 13.23 20.29
CA ALA A 191 3.37 12.00 20.80
C ALA A 191 4.01 10.75 20.17
N PHE A 192 4.04 9.65 20.91
CA PHE A 192 4.46 8.36 20.38
C PHE A 192 3.25 7.58 19.86
N LEU A 193 3.37 7.07 18.64
CA LEU A 193 2.32 6.30 17.98
C LEU A 193 2.90 4.97 17.50
N ARG A 194 2.22 3.88 17.84
CA ARG A 194 2.51 2.53 17.34
C ARG A 194 1.28 2.00 16.62
N ILE A 195 1.46 1.47 15.42
CA ILE A 195 0.38 0.91 14.60
C ILE A 195 0.82 -0.44 14.09
N SER A 196 -0.03 -1.44 14.26
CA SER A 196 0.12 -2.78 13.72
C SER A 196 -0.97 -3.09 12.70
N PHE A 197 -0.58 -3.77 11.64
CA PHE A 197 -1.52 -4.31 10.65
C PHE A 197 -2.07 -5.64 11.16
N SER A 198 -3.31 -5.66 11.65
CA SER A 198 -3.86 -6.77 12.43
C SER A 198 -4.51 -7.85 11.57
N SER A 199 -5.33 -7.48 10.58
CA SER A 199 -6.02 -8.45 9.73
C SER A 199 -6.50 -7.86 8.40
N VAL A 200 -6.90 -8.74 7.49
CA VAL A 200 -7.49 -8.39 6.19
C VAL A 200 -8.96 -8.80 6.19
N GLY A 201 -9.86 -7.88 5.89
CA GLY A 201 -11.29 -8.14 5.78
C GLY A 201 -11.70 -8.82 4.47
N ALA A 202 -12.96 -9.23 4.36
CA ALA A 202 -13.51 -9.71 3.11
C ALA A 202 -13.61 -8.56 2.08
N PRO A 203 -13.25 -8.78 0.81
CA PRO A 203 -13.42 -7.76 -0.22
C PRO A 203 -14.92 -7.53 -0.45
N ALA A 204 -15.35 -6.27 -0.41
CA ALA A 204 -16.75 -5.91 -0.65
C ALA A 204 -17.22 -6.28 -2.07
N ASN A 205 -16.28 -6.45 -3.02
CA ASN A 205 -16.52 -6.77 -4.42
C ASN A 205 -15.28 -7.45 -5.00
N VAL A 206 -15.43 -8.31 -6.01
CA VAL A 206 -14.33 -9.08 -6.65
C VAL A 206 -13.20 -8.18 -7.19
N ASN A 207 -13.53 -6.96 -7.62
CA ASN A 207 -12.56 -5.99 -8.15
C ASN A 207 -11.96 -5.06 -7.08
N PHE A 208 -12.43 -5.13 -5.84
CA PHE A 208 -11.97 -4.26 -4.75
C PHE A 208 -10.92 -4.96 -3.91
N ARG A 209 -9.90 -4.19 -3.51
CA ARG A 209 -8.92 -4.69 -2.56
C ARG A 209 -9.60 -4.90 -1.20
N PRO A 210 -9.30 -6.01 -0.52
CA PRO A 210 -9.87 -6.24 0.79
C PRO A 210 -9.42 -5.13 1.76
N PRO A 211 -10.31 -4.66 2.64
CA PRO A 211 -9.97 -3.63 3.60
C PRO A 211 -8.92 -4.17 4.58
N LYS A 212 -7.93 -3.34 4.91
CA LYS A 212 -6.91 -3.65 5.91
C LYS A 212 -7.37 -3.09 7.26
N TYR A 213 -7.36 -3.93 8.28
CA TYR A 213 -7.63 -3.52 9.66
C TYR A 213 -6.33 -3.30 10.40
N TYR A 214 -6.32 -2.26 11.23
CA TYR A 214 -5.16 -1.84 12.00
C TYR A 214 -5.52 -1.76 13.47
N THR A 215 -4.52 -1.92 14.32
CA THR A 215 -4.62 -1.66 15.76
C THR A 215 -3.55 -0.63 16.09
N ALA A 216 -3.88 0.37 16.92
CA ALA A 216 -2.93 1.41 17.28
C ALA A 216 -2.84 1.55 18.80
N THR A 217 -1.68 2.01 19.27
CA THR A 217 -1.50 2.50 20.63
C THR A 217 -0.89 3.90 20.56
N TYR A 218 -1.45 4.80 21.36
CA TYR A 218 -1.07 6.20 21.43
C TYR A 218 -0.50 6.50 22.81
N THR A 219 0.62 7.21 22.86
CA THR A 219 1.18 7.72 24.10
C THR A 219 1.34 9.23 23.94
N PRO A 220 0.60 10.04 24.72
CA PRO A 220 0.68 11.49 24.64
C PRO A 220 2.11 11.97 25.00
N PRO A 221 2.52 13.13 24.49
CA PRO A 221 3.81 13.70 24.85
C PRO A 221 3.81 14.08 26.34
N GLU A 222 4.95 13.93 27.02
CA GLU A 222 5.09 14.26 28.45
C GLU A 222 4.73 15.72 28.77
N THR A 223 4.79 16.61 27.77
CA THR A 223 4.38 18.01 27.88
C THR A 223 2.87 18.22 27.90
N CYS A 224 2.05 17.19 27.67
CA CYS A 224 0.59 17.26 27.75
C CYS A 224 0.09 16.89 29.16
N GLY A 225 0.78 17.37 30.19
CA GLY A 225 0.32 17.37 31.57
C GLY A 225 -0.06 18.78 31.98
N THR A 226 -1.33 18.99 32.32
CA THR A 226 -1.87 20.15 33.06
C THR A 226 -2.35 21.35 32.21
N THR A 227 -3.64 21.37 31.88
CA THR A 227 -4.58 22.45 32.29
C THR A 227 -5.99 21.92 32.09
N ALA A 228 -6.47 21.13 33.05
CA ALA A 228 -7.91 21.04 33.29
C ALA A 228 -8.20 22.12 34.33
N GLU A 229 -8.61 23.31 33.89
CA GLU A 229 -9.22 24.29 34.78
C GLU A 229 -10.57 23.70 35.26
N PRO A 230 -10.78 23.54 36.58
CA PRO A 230 -12.11 23.22 37.08
C PRO A 230 -12.98 24.45 36.82
N ILE A 231 -14.05 24.26 36.06
CA ILE A 231 -15.05 25.29 35.78
C ILE A 231 -15.70 25.65 37.11
N ALA A 232 -15.29 26.76 37.72
CA ALA A 232 -15.91 27.27 38.93
C ALA A 232 -17.32 27.77 38.57
N THR A 233 -18.32 27.02 39.04
CA THR A 233 -19.73 27.42 39.08
C THR A 233 -19.85 28.75 39.83
N GLN A 234 -20.03 29.86 39.11
CA GLN A 234 -20.43 31.12 39.72
C GLN A 234 -21.94 31.08 39.94
N SER A 235 -22.34 30.66 41.14
CA SER A 235 -23.67 30.87 41.69
C SER A 235 -23.85 32.36 41.96
N SER A 236 -24.62 33.07 41.12
CA SER A 236 -25.10 34.42 41.45
C SER A 236 -26.25 34.29 42.45
N THR A 237 -25.99 34.71 43.69
CA THR A 237 -26.97 34.94 44.75
C THR A 237 -26.72 36.34 45.31
N THR A 238 -27.80 37.08 45.54
CA THR A 238 -27.94 38.28 46.41
C THR A 238 -28.05 39.67 45.74
N GLY A 239 -29.12 40.38 46.14
CA GLY A 239 -29.38 41.81 45.97
C GLY A 239 -30.73 42.05 45.29
N GLU A 240 -31.88 41.97 45.97
CA GLU A 240 -32.42 42.97 46.91
C GLU A 240 -32.19 44.43 46.48
N GLY A 241 -33.28 45.13 46.20
CA GLY A 241 -33.35 46.56 45.92
C GLY A 241 -34.81 47.01 45.87
N GLU A 242 -35.19 47.75 46.92
CA GLU A 242 -36.47 48.43 47.17
C GLU A 242 -37.04 49.24 46.01
#